data_AF-A0A014NXI8-F1
#
_entry.id   AF-A0A014NXI8-F1
#
_cell.length_a   1.000
_cell.length_b   1.000
_cell.length_c   1.000
_cell.angle_alpha   90.00
_cell.angle_beta   90.00
_cell.angle_gamma   90.00
#
_symmetry.space_group_name_H-M   'P 1'
#
loop_
_entity.id
_entity.type
_entity.pdbx_description
1 polymer ?
#
loop_
_entity_poly.entity_id
_entity_poly.type
_entity_poly.pdbx_seq_one_letter_code
_entity_poly.pdbx_strand_id
1 'polypeptide(L)'
;MLASPGIARTALASHSRSNVINRLTFLTNAPGRGALSLLYATTQDVPGNSYIGPDGPGGFRGSPTVRRPGGAGLDPAMAGRLWDATAELVGPLPQ
;
A
#
# COMPACT_ATOMS: atom_id res chain seq x y z
N MET A 1 -4.43 8.83 -4.02
CA MET A 1 -4.99 7.69 -3.27
C MET A 1 -3.94 6.61 -3.21
N LEU A 2 -3.83 5.90 -2.09
CA LEU A 2 -2.88 4.80 -1.91
C LEU A 2 -3.67 3.51 -1.66
N ALA A 3 -3.47 2.51 -2.50
CA ALA A 3 -4.06 1.19 -2.33
C ALA A 3 -2.97 0.19 -1.96
N SER A 4 -3.14 -0.49 -0.83
CA SER A 4 -2.24 -1.56 -0.39
C SER A 4 -2.92 -2.92 -0.55
N PRO A 5 -2.29 -3.89 -1.23
CA PRO A 5 -2.84 -5.24 -1.36
C PRO A 5 -2.71 -6.08 -0.07
N GLY A 6 -2.16 -5.51 1.02
CA GLY A 6 -1.69 -6.24 2.19
C GLY A 6 -0.37 -6.97 1.89
N ILE A 7 -0.06 -8.05 2.63
CA ILE A 7 1.01 -8.98 2.21
C ILE A 7 0.44 -9.90 1.13
N ALA A 8 0.54 -9.48 -0.12
CA ALA A 8 0.22 -10.33 -1.27
C ALA A 8 1.41 -11.22 -1.61
N ARG A 9 1.18 -12.52 -1.86
CA ARG A 9 2.21 -13.46 -2.35
C ARG A 9 2.51 -13.20 -3.83
N THR A 10 3.21 -12.11 -4.13
CA THR A 10 3.76 -11.79 -5.46
C THR A 10 5.27 -12.03 -5.50
N ALA A 11 5.92 -11.81 -6.65
CA ALA A 11 7.38 -11.94 -6.83
C ALA A 11 8.21 -11.09 -5.83
N LEU A 12 7.60 -10.05 -5.25
CA LEU A 12 8.20 -9.19 -4.22
C LEU A 12 8.33 -9.92 -2.87
N ALA A 13 7.34 -10.75 -2.50
CA ALA A 13 7.36 -11.53 -1.26
C ALA A 13 8.36 -12.71 -1.31
N SER A 14 8.74 -13.16 -2.50
CA SER A 14 9.65 -14.31 -2.72
C SER A 14 11.13 -13.97 -2.57
N HIS A 15 11.49 -12.68 -2.57
CA HIS A 15 12.88 -12.20 -2.36
C HIS A 15 13.13 -11.66 -0.94
N SER A 16 12.23 -11.91 0.01
CA SER A 16 12.48 -11.60 1.42
C SER A 16 13.58 -12.50 1.97
N ARG A 17 14.68 -11.88 2.44
CA ARG A 17 15.88 -12.57 2.99
C ARG A 17 15.60 -13.48 4.20
N SER A 18 14.40 -13.40 4.79
CA SER A 18 13.96 -14.25 5.89
C SER A 18 12.72 -15.04 5.48
N ASN A 19 12.77 -16.37 5.62
CA ASN A 19 11.70 -17.33 5.30
C ASN A 19 10.42 -17.19 6.19
N VAL A 20 10.28 -16.07 6.90
CA VAL A 20 9.19 -15.74 7.83
C VAL A 20 7.88 -15.48 7.08
N ILE A 21 7.94 -14.85 5.91
CA ILE A 21 6.74 -14.58 5.08
C ILE A 21 6.11 -15.89 4.58
N ASN A 22 6.92 -16.92 4.30
CA ASN A 22 6.42 -18.24 3.91
C ASN A 22 5.85 -19.05 5.09
N ARG A 23 6.28 -18.80 6.34
CA ARG A 23 5.73 -19.43 7.55
C ARG A 23 4.41 -18.82 8.02
N LEU A 24 4.10 -17.59 7.62
CA LEU A 24 2.88 -16.86 7.99
C LEU A 24 1.83 -16.92 6.88
N THR A 25 1.64 -18.09 6.27
CA THR A 25 0.63 -18.39 5.24
C THR A 25 -0.81 -18.21 5.70
N PHE A 26 -1.07 -17.85 6.95
CA PHE A 26 -2.38 -17.42 7.46
C PHE A 26 -2.54 -15.88 7.53
N LEU A 27 -1.53 -15.11 7.11
CA LEU A 27 -1.54 -13.63 7.04
C LEU A 27 -1.39 -13.06 5.61
N THR A 28 -1.31 -13.88 4.56
CA THR A 28 -1.13 -13.47 3.16
C THR A 28 -2.37 -13.56 2.23
N ASN A 29 -2.79 -12.54 1.51
CA ASN A 29 -3.95 -12.71 0.60
C ASN A 29 -3.60 -13.62 -0.61
N ALA A 30 -4.56 -14.45 -1.05
CA ALA A 30 -4.48 -15.07 -2.39
C ALA A 30 -4.43 -13.95 -3.47
N PRO A 31 -3.75 -14.13 -4.61
CA PRO A 31 -3.49 -13.06 -5.57
C PRO A 31 -4.74 -12.26 -5.98
N GLY A 32 -5.86 -12.96 -6.25
CA GLY A 32 -7.13 -12.34 -6.59
C GLY A 32 -7.74 -11.48 -5.48
N ARG A 33 -7.49 -11.81 -4.20
CA ARG A 33 -7.92 -10.98 -3.07
C ARG A 33 -7.06 -9.73 -2.88
N GLY A 34 -5.76 -9.80 -3.19
CA GLY A 34 -4.87 -8.63 -3.13
C GLY A 34 -5.28 -7.52 -4.12
N ALA A 35 -5.84 -7.90 -5.27
CA ALA A 35 -6.33 -6.97 -6.28
C ALA A 35 -7.60 -6.21 -5.85
N LEU A 36 -8.36 -6.70 -4.85
CA LEU A 36 -9.62 -6.08 -4.43
C LEU A 36 -9.42 -4.69 -3.84
N SER A 37 -8.31 -4.43 -3.13
CA SER A 37 -8.01 -3.08 -2.61
C SER A 37 -7.83 -2.06 -3.74
N LEU A 38 -7.18 -2.48 -4.84
CA LEU A 38 -7.00 -1.63 -6.01
C LEU A 38 -8.34 -1.40 -6.72
N LEU A 39 -9.11 -2.47 -6.95
CA LEU A 39 -10.42 -2.35 -7.59
C LEU A 39 -11.35 -1.43 -6.78
N TYR A 40 -11.39 -1.59 -5.45
CA TYR A 40 -12.16 -0.73 -4.56
C TYR A 40 -11.73 0.74 -4.69
N ALA A 41 -10.42 1.02 -4.69
CA ALA A 41 -9.89 2.38 -4.85
C ALA A 41 -10.26 3.04 -6.18
N THR A 42 -10.37 2.25 -7.24
CA THR A 42 -10.62 2.76 -8.60
C THR A 42 -12.10 2.83 -8.98
N THR A 43 -12.98 2.09 -8.28
CA THR A 43 -14.39 1.94 -8.68
C THR A 43 -15.37 2.57 -7.70
N GLN A 44 -14.97 2.77 -6.45
CA GLN A 44 -15.83 3.33 -5.42
C GLN A 44 -15.59 4.83 -5.29
N ASP A 45 -16.63 5.55 -4.86
CA ASP A 45 -16.52 6.97 -4.50
C ASP A 45 -15.79 7.08 -3.16
N VAL A 46 -14.47 7.29 -3.23
CA VAL A 46 -13.60 7.38 -2.08
C VAL A 46 -12.97 8.77 -2.05
N PRO A 47 -12.82 9.41 -0.87
CA PRO A 47 -12.15 10.70 -0.78
C PRO A 47 -10.71 10.65 -1.34
N GLY A 48 -10.28 11.75 -1.96
CA GLY A 48 -8.89 11.97 -2.34
C GLY A 48 -7.95 11.77 -1.13
N ASN A 49 -6.71 11.35 -1.40
CA ASN A 49 -5.71 11.03 -0.37
C ASN A 49 -6.07 9.88 0.60
N SER A 50 -7.12 9.09 0.31
CA SER A 50 -7.45 7.92 1.11
C SER A 50 -6.41 6.80 0.99
N TYR A 51 -6.21 6.08 2.10
CA TYR A 51 -5.39 4.87 2.18
C TYR A 51 -6.32 3.66 2.32
N ILE A 52 -6.33 2.78 1.33
CA ILE A 52 -7.21 1.61 1.29
C ILE A 52 -6.39 0.35 1.53
N GLY A 53 -6.84 -0.46 2.48
CA GLY A 53 -6.22 -1.72 2.81
C GLY A 53 -7.23 -2.65 3.46
N PRO A 54 -6.86 -3.91 3.70
CA PRO A 54 -7.78 -4.86 4.26
C PRO A 54 -8.11 -4.55 5.74
N ASP A 55 -9.34 -4.88 6.16
CA ASP A 55 -9.90 -4.56 7.48
C ASP A 55 -9.44 -5.47 8.63
N GLY A 56 -8.86 -6.63 8.34
CA GLY A 56 -8.46 -7.60 9.36
C GLY A 56 -7.23 -7.22 10.19
N PRO A 57 -6.84 -8.09 11.14
CA PRO A 57 -5.77 -7.82 12.10
C PRO A 57 -4.47 -7.38 11.42
N GLY A 58 -3.91 -6.25 11.87
CA GLY A 58 -2.66 -5.70 11.34
C GLY A 58 -2.71 -5.20 9.89
N GLY A 59 -3.88 -5.18 9.24
CA GLY A 59 -4.00 -4.83 7.82
C GLY A 59 -3.40 -5.88 6.89
N PHE A 60 -3.31 -7.14 7.35
CA PHE A 60 -2.69 -8.22 6.58
C PHE A 60 -3.64 -8.89 5.59
N ARG A 61 -4.92 -9.07 5.98
CA ARG A 61 -5.97 -9.74 5.21
C ARG A 61 -7.34 -9.19 5.59
N GLY A 62 -8.35 -9.44 4.74
CA GLY A 62 -9.72 -8.95 4.97
C GLY A 62 -10.31 -8.30 3.73
N SER A 63 -11.45 -7.65 3.90
CA SER A 63 -12.13 -6.89 2.85
C SER A 63 -11.51 -5.49 2.71
N PRO A 64 -11.48 -4.89 1.50
CA PRO A 64 -11.01 -3.53 1.33
C PRO A 64 -11.81 -2.54 2.17
N THR A 65 -11.12 -1.68 2.89
CA THR A 65 -11.73 -0.57 3.62
C THR A 65 -10.81 0.65 3.64
N VAL A 66 -11.37 1.83 3.89
CA VAL A 66 -10.57 3.04 4.14
C VAL A 66 -9.93 2.92 5.52
N ARG A 67 -8.61 3.12 5.55
CA ARG A 67 -7.77 2.97 6.73
C ARG A 67 -7.03 4.29 6.99
N ARG A 68 -6.68 4.51 8.26
CA ARG A 68 -5.77 5.58 8.63
C ARG A 68 -4.32 5.14 8.34
N PRO A 69 -3.51 5.94 7.61
CA PRO A 69 -2.08 5.69 7.50
C PRO A 69 -1.38 5.73 8.87
N GLY A 70 -0.20 5.10 8.96
CA GLY A 70 0.67 5.27 10.14
C GLY A 70 1.12 6.73 10.30
N GLY A 71 1.54 7.12 11.51
CA GLY A 71 1.86 8.52 11.84
C GLY A 71 2.87 9.17 10.90
N ALA A 72 3.93 8.45 10.51
CA ALA A 72 4.93 8.95 9.55
C ALA A 72 4.34 9.20 8.15
N GLY A 73 3.32 8.43 7.74
CA GLY A 73 2.62 8.63 6.47
C GLY A 73 1.65 9.82 6.49
N LEU A 74 1.47 10.46 7.66
CA LEU A 74 0.66 11.66 7.83
C LEU A 74 1.49 12.91 8.12
N ASP A 75 2.83 12.84 8.07
CA ASP A 75 3.72 13.99 8.27
C ASP A 75 3.83 14.82 6.98
N PRO A 76 3.16 15.99 6.91
CA PRO A 76 3.17 16.81 5.70
C PRO A 76 4.54 17.45 5.44
N ALA A 77 5.32 17.74 6.48
CA ALA A 77 6.65 18.33 6.34
C ALA A 77 7.64 17.30 5.77
N MET A 78 7.55 16.05 6.21
CA MET A 78 8.32 14.96 5.62
C MET A 78 7.92 14.72 4.16
N ALA A 79 6.62 14.73 3.85
CA ALA A 79 6.13 14.56 2.49
C ALA A 79 6.65 15.65 1.55
N GLY A 80 6.63 16.92 1.98
CA GLY A 80 7.17 18.04 1.20
C GLY A 80 8.66 17.89 0.91
N ARG A 81 9.47 17.62 1.94
CA ARG A 81 10.93 17.40 1.76
C ARG A 81 11.23 16.26 0.80
N LEU A 82 10.47 15.16 0.88
CA LEU A 82 10.63 14.02 -0.01
C LEU A 82 10.30 14.40 -1.45
N TRP A 83 9.21 15.16 -1.66
CA TRP A 83 8.80 15.63 -2.98
C TRP A 83 9.88 16.49 -3.63
N ASP A 84 10.38 17.49 -2.91
CA ASP A 84 11.41 18.41 -3.42
C ASP A 84 12.69 17.65 -3.82
N ALA A 85 13.16 16.75 -2.95
CA ALA A 85 14.31 15.92 -3.24
C ALA A 85 14.10 15.01 -4.48
N THR A 86 12.90 14.44 -4.63
CA THR A 86 12.60 13.62 -5.82
C THR A 86 12.51 14.44 -7.10
N ALA A 87 11.95 15.66 -7.04
CA ALA A 87 11.87 16.55 -8.19
C ALA A 87 13.25 17.00 -8.67
N GLU A 88 14.17 17.27 -7.72
CA GLU A 88 15.56 17.59 -8.04
C GLU A 88 16.27 16.41 -8.72
N LEU A 89 16.03 15.18 -8.26
CA LEU A 89 16.67 13.98 -8.81
C LEU A 89 16.16 13.57 -10.20
N VAL A 90 14.85 13.68 -10.43
CA VAL A 90 14.23 13.22 -11.69
C VAL A 90 14.26 14.33 -12.76
N GLY A 91 14.43 15.57 -12.35
CA GLY A 91 14.32 16.73 -13.24
C GLY A 91 12.86 17.06 -13.58
N PRO A 92 12.62 18.17 -14.30
CA PRO A 92 11.28 18.58 -14.68
C PRO A 92 10.65 17.61 -15.68
N LEU A 93 9.33 17.43 -15.61
CA LEU A 93 8.56 16.69 -16.62
C LEU A 93 8.78 17.33 -18.00
N PRO A 94 8.91 16.52 -19.07
CA PRO A 94 8.95 17.07 -20.42
C PRO A 94 7.66 17.85 -20.70
N GLN A 95 7.82 19.04 -21.26
CA GLN A 95 6.74 19.95 -21.68
C GLN A 95 5.97 19.41 -22.88
#